data_AF-A0A956QV00-F1
#
_entry.id   AF-A0A956QV00-F1
#
_cell.length_a   1.000
_cell.length_b   1.000
_cell.length_c   1.000
_cell.angle_alpha   90.00
_cell.angle_beta   90.00
_cell.angle_gamma   90.00
#
_symmetry.space_group_name_H-M   'P 1'
#
loop_
_entity.id
_entity.type
_entity.pdbx_description
1 polymer ?
#
loop_
_entity_poly.entity_id
_entity_poly.type
_entity_poly.pdbx_seq_one_letter_code
_entity_poly.pdbx_strand_id
1 'polypeptide(L)'
;MARNRLVLTHLRLVASIARRYRNRGLPFADLLQEGYMGLMIAVGKFDPDLGNRFSTYASWWIRQSMTRALSNQSRTIRLPVHLNELMTRLRRIRSELQSATGRKPTIDELACAMEENPEKIVSVMEAFQPVDSLDRELFVDGAESTCALSDMIADNQAREPEALAEEGLLQERVAHLLDCLNERERRVVSLRFGIEDGVTCSLNEVSSAMGLSRDQVGKASCQAMRKLRVRTRKEDFV
;
A
#
# COMPACT_ATOMS: atom_id res chain seq x y z
N MET A 1 38.70 22.40 -13.81
CA MET A 1 39.00 21.70 -15.08
C MET A 1 39.57 20.28 -14.88
N ALA A 2 40.47 20.03 -13.91
CA ALA A 2 41.05 18.69 -13.68
C ALA A 2 40.02 17.60 -13.27
N ARG A 3 39.08 17.89 -12.37
CA ARG A 3 38.04 16.94 -11.93
C ARG A 3 37.17 16.43 -13.09
N ASN A 4 36.72 17.34 -13.96
CA ASN A 4 35.89 16.97 -15.13
C ASN A 4 36.67 16.06 -16.09
N ARG A 5 37.94 16.35 -16.33
CA ARG A 5 38.80 15.49 -17.17
C ARG A 5 38.94 14.09 -16.56
N LEU A 6 39.11 14.00 -15.24
CA LEU A 6 39.23 12.72 -14.52
C LEU A 6 37.93 11.90 -14.56
N VAL A 7 36.77 12.56 -14.50
CA VAL A 7 35.46 11.90 -14.70
C VAL A 7 35.35 11.34 -16.11
N LEU A 8 35.61 12.17 -17.13
CA LEU A 8 35.47 11.79 -18.54
C LEU A 8 36.36 10.61 -18.94
N THR A 9 37.59 10.53 -18.40
CA THR A 9 38.50 9.40 -18.69
C THR A 9 38.02 8.07 -18.12
N HIS A 10 37.23 8.09 -17.03
CA HIS A 10 36.81 6.88 -16.30
C HIS A 10 35.36 6.46 -16.55
N LEU A 11 34.65 7.08 -17.50
CA LEU A 11 33.28 6.65 -17.86
C LEU A 11 33.21 5.18 -18.29
N ARG A 12 34.25 4.69 -19.00
CA ARG A 12 34.32 3.28 -19.44
C ARG A 12 34.42 2.30 -18.27
N LEU A 13 35.00 2.71 -17.14
CA LEU A 13 35.05 1.91 -15.91
C LEU A 13 33.65 1.75 -15.32
N VAL A 14 32.84 2.80 -15.31
CA VAL A 14 31.45 2.72 -14.84
C VAL A 14 30.66 1.74 -15.72
N ALA A 15 30.80 1.82 -17.04
CA ALA A 15 30.14 0.92 -17.97
C ALA A 15 30.59 -0.55 -17.84
N SER A 16 31.84 -0.82 -17.46
CA SER A 16 32.32 -2.19 -17.21
C SER A 16 31.77 -2.77 -15.91
N ILE A 17 31.63 -1.93 -14.87
CA ILE A 17 31.03 -2.34 -13.59
C ILE A 17 29.52 -2.54 -13.74
N ALA A 18 28.82 -1.62 -14.40
CA ALA A 18 27.37 -1.64 -14.59
C ALA A 18 26.88 -2.90 -15.31
N ARG A 19 27.68 -3.45 -16.23
CA ARG A 19 27.33 -4.67 -16.97
C ARG A 19 26.98 -5.86 -16.06
N ARG A 20 27.58 -5.95 -14.86
CA ARG A 20 27.30 -7.02 -13.88
C ARG A 20 25.95 -6.87 -13.17
N TYR A 21 25.32 -5.70 -13.26
CA TYR A 21 24.06 -5.37 -12.59
C TYR A 21 22.87 -5.31 -13.56
N ARG A 22 23.06 -5.66 -14.84
CA ARG A 22 21.99 -5.75 -15.83
C ARG A 22 20.90 -6.73 -15.41
N ASN A 23 19.68 -6.49 -15.88
CA ASN A 23 18.51 -7.35 -15.69
C ASN A 23 18.13 -7.59 -14.21
N ARG A 24 18.44 -6.64 -13.31
CA ARG A 24 18.08 -6.71 -11.89
C ARG A 24 16.88 -5.84 -11.50
N GLY A 25 16.12 -5.35 -12.48
CA GLY A 25 14.91 -4.54 -12.26
C GLY A 25 15.08 -3.03 -12.49
N LEU A 26 16.29 -2.55 -12.78
CA LEU A 26 16.52 -1.19 -13.25
C LEU A 26 16.97 -1.16 -14.72
N PRO A 27 16.49 -0.19 -15.52
CA PRO A 27 17.02 0.07 -16.86
C PRO A 27 18.53 0.29 -16.83
N PHE A 28 19.21 -0.14 -17.90
CA PHE A 28 20.67 -0.04 -17.96
C PHE A 28 21.17 1.41 -17.97
N ALA A 29 20.41 2.33 -18.58
CA ALA A 29 20.72 3.76 -18.56
C ALA A 29 20.71 4.32 -17.13
N ASP A 30 19.70 3.95 -16.33
CA ASP A 30 19.57 4.43 -14.95
C ASP A 30 20.69 3.88 -14.06
N LEU A 31 21.05 2.60 -14.22
CA LEU A 31 22.22 2.01 -13.56
C LEU A 31 23.52 2.75 -13.91
N LEU A 32 23.69 3.18 -15.16
CA LEU A 32 24.86 3.97 -15.56
C LEU A 32 24.86 5.34 -14.88
N GLN A 33 23.72 6.03 -14.81
CA GLN A 33 23.62 7.34 -14.15
C GLN A 33 23.94 7.24 -12.66
N GLU A 34 23.38 6.26 -11.97
CA GLU A 34 23.68 5.96 -10.57
C GLU A 34 25.18 5.62 -10.37
N GLY A 35 25.76 4.92 -11.34
CA GLY A 35 27.20 4.68 -11.41
C GLY A 35 28.04 5.94 -11.58
N TYR A 36 27.61 6.87 -12.43
CA TYR A 36 28.28 8.15 -12.65
C TYR A 36 28.22 9.03 -11.40
N MET A 37 27.11 9.01 -10.65
CA MET A 37 27.03 9.66 -9.34
C MET A 37 28.04 9.07 -8.36
N GLY A 38 28.17 7.74 -8.30
CA GLY A 38 29.21 7.08 -7.50
C GLY A 38 30.63 7.48 -7.91
N LEU A 39 30.90 7.61 -9.22
CA LEU A 39 32.18 8.09 -9.73
C LEU A 39 32.47 9.54 -9.31
N MET A 40 31.48 10.44 -9.40
CA MET A 40 31.65 11.84 -8.98
C MET A 40 31.98 11.95 -7.50
N ILE A 41 31.35 11.14 -6.64
CA ILE A 41 31.67 11.08 -5.21
C ILE A 41 33.11 10.59 -5.00
N ALA A 42 33.56 9.57 -5.75
CA ALA A 42 34.93 9.09 -5.68
C ALA A 42 35.93 10.18 -6.07
N VAL A 43 35.68 10.94 -7.14
CA VAL A 43 36.55 12.05 -7.58
C VAL A 43 36.63 13.13 -6.51
N GLY A 44 35.53 13.41 -5.80
CA GLY A 44 35.49 14.40 -4.74
C GLY A 44 36.30 14.02 -3.49
N LYS A 45 36.42 12.72 -3.20
CA LYS A 45 37.05 12.18 -1.99
C LYS A 45 38.41 11.51 -2.23
N PHE A 46 38.87 11.44 -3.48
CA PHE A 46 40.12 10.78 -3.82
C PHE A 46 41.31 11.65 -3.42
N ASP A 47 42.23 11.04 -2.67
CA ASP A 47 43.52 11.62 -2.31
C ASP A 47 44.64 10.85 -3.05
N PRO A 48 45.35 11.50 -4.00
CA PRO A 48 46.47 10.89 -4.73
C PRO A 48 47.66 10.51 -3.84
N ASP A 49 47.85 11.18 -2.70
CA ASP A 49 49.05 11.03 -1.86
C ASP A 49 49.07 9.70 -1.11
N LEU A 50 47.91 9.03 -1.00
CA LEU A 50 47.74 7.70 -0.41
C LEU A 50 48.24 6.55 -1.29
N GLY A 51 48.79 6.83 -2.49
CA GLY A 51 49.45 5.84 -3.35
C GLY A 51 48.53 4.81 -4.04
N ASN A 52 47.21 4.92 -3.87
CA ASN A 52 46.25 4.00 -4.47
C ASN A 52 45.81 4.44 -5.87
N ARG A 53 45.72 3.50 -6.82
CA ARG A 53 45.15 3.78 -8.14
C ARG A 53 43.70 4.23 -8.02
N PHE A 54 43.36 5.33 -8.71
CA PHE A 54 42.00 5.87 -8.71
C PHE A 54 40.94 4.84 -9.13
N SER A 55 41.23 3.99 -10.13
CA SER A 55 40.29 2.96 -10.60
C SER A 55 39.89 1.97 -9.52
N THR A 56 40.82 1.56 -8.65
CA THR A 56 40.56 0.67 -7.52
C THR A 56 39.63 1.35 -6.50
N TYR A 57 39.92 2.60 -6.16
CA TYR A 57 39.14 3.39 -5.22
C TYR A 57 37.73 3.69 -5.73
N ALA A 58 37.62 4.20 -6.97
CA ALA A 58 36.35 4.55 -7.60
C ALA A 58 35.44 3.32 -7.76
N SER A 59 36.00 2.14 -8.00
CA SER A 59 35.23 0.90 -8.15
C SER A 59 34.39 0.55 -6.92
N TRP A 60 34.78 0.98 -5.71
CA TRP A 60 33.98 0.80 -4.51
C TRP A 60 32.76 1.73 -4.51
N TRP A 61 32.98 3.03 -4.71
CA TRP A 61 31.91 4.05 -4.75
C TRP A 61 30.90 3.82 -5.88
N ILE A 62 31.38 3.41 -7.06
CA ILE A 62 30.51 3.07 -8.20
C ILE A 62 29.60 1.89 -7.84
N ARG A 63 30.16 0.81 -7.27
CA ARG A 63 29.38 -0.35 -6.85
C ARG A 63 28.40 -0.01 -5.74
N GLN A 64 28.82 0.78 -4.75
CA GLN A 64 27.99 1.20 -3.63
C GLN A 64 26.77 2.00 -4.12
N SER A 65 26.99 2.98 -5.00
CA SER A 65 25.93 3.80 -5.57
C SER A 65 24.92 2.95 -6.35
N MET A 66 25.40 2.11 -7.27
CA MET A 66 24.53 1.20 -8.04
C MET A 66 23.75 0.22 -7.15
N THR A 67 24.40 -0.35 -6.13
CA THR A 67 23.77 -1.33 -5.24
C THR A 67 22.68 -0.67 -4.39
N ARG A 68 22.94 0.55 -3.92
CA ARG A 68 21.96 1.36 -3.20
C ARG A 68 20.78 1.76 -4.08
N ALA A 69 21.03 2.19 -5.31
CA ALA A 69 19.98 2.52 -6.27
C ALA A 69 19.12 1.30 -6.57
N LEU A 70 19.74 0.15 -6.81
CA LEU A 70 19.03 -1.11 -7.04
C LEU A 70 18.15 -1.48 -5.84
N SER A 71 18.66 -1.39 -4.62
CA SER A 71 17.89 -1.67 -3.40
C SER A 71 16.67 -0.75 -3.25
N ASN A 72 16.79 0.51 -3.66
CA ASN A 72 15.77 1.53 -3.44
C ASN A 72 14.74 1.66 -4.57
N GLN A 73 15.14 1.44 -5.83
CA GLN A 73 14.37 1.81 -7.02
C GLN A 73 14.00 0.61 -7.92
N SER A 74 14.60 -0.57 -7.74
CA SER A 74 14.36 -1.71 -8.66
C SER A 74 12.98 -2.36 -8.57
N ARG A 75 12.18 -1.99 -7.58
CA ARG A 75 10.89 -2.62 -7.28
C ARG A 75 9.78 -1.59 -7.31
N THR A 76 8.61 -2.03 -7.79
CA THR A 76 7.36 -1.28 -7.72
C THR A 76 7.01 -0.92 -6.27
N ILE A 77 7.14 -1.89 -5.37
CA ILE A 77 7.00 -1.67 -3.92
C ILE A 77 8.38 -1.55 -3.31
N ARG A 78 8.68 -0.37 -2.78
CA ARG A 78 9.96 -0.07 -2.14
C ARG A 78 10.09 -0.84 -0.82
N LEU A 79 11.19 -1.59 -0.68
CA LEU A 79 11.53 -2.30 0.56
C LEU A 79 12.74 -1.65 1.27
N PRO A 80 12.82 -1.73 2.61
CA PRO A 80 14.01 -1.34 3.36
C PRO A 80 15.27 -2.13 2.95
N VAL A 81 16.44 -1.49 3.07
CA VAL A 81 17.74 -2.07 2.65
C VAL A 81 18.07 -3.35 3.40
N HIS A 82 17.79 -3.42 4.71
CA HIS A 82 18.07 -4.61 5.51
C HIS A 82 17.30 -5.84 5.01
N LEU A 83 16.12 -5.68 4.40
CA LEU A 83 15.35 -6.80 3.85
C LEU A 83 16.03 -7.35 2.59
N ASN A 84 16.63 -6.48 1.77
CA ASN A 84 17.43 -6.90 0.61
C ASN A 84 18.70 -7.67 1.03
N GLU A 85 19.35 -7.25 2.11
CA GLU A 85 20.48 -7.96 2.69
C GLU A 85 20.08 -9.34 3.20
N LEU A 86 18.98 -9.43 3.95
CA LEU A 86 18.40 -10.69 4.42
C LEU A 86 18.05 -11.62 3.25
N MET A 87 17.40 -11.10 2.20
CA MET A 87 17.04 -11.92 1.04
C MET A 87 18.28 -12.40 0.27
N THR A 88 19.33 -11.58 0.17
CA THR A 88 20.58 -11.97 -0.48
C THR A 88 21.27 -13.09 0.31
N ARG A 89 21.28 -12.99 1.65
CA ARG A 89 21.78 -14.03 2.54
C ARG A 89 20.96 -15.32 2.42
N LEU A 90 19.63 -15.20 2.44
CA LEU A 90 18.70 -16.32 2.29
C LEU A 90 18.92 -17.05 0.96
N ARG A 91 19.07 -16.33 -0.16
CA ARG A 91 19.36 -16.93 -1.47
C ARG A 91 20.69 -17.70 -1.48
N ARG A 92 21.71 -17.16 -0.82
CA ARG A 92 23.02 -17.80 -0.69
C ARG A 92 22.91 -19.11 0.10
N ILE A 93 22.34 -19.06 1.29
CA ILE A 93 22.15 -20.23 2.17
C ILE A 93 21.27 -21.28 1.50
N ARG A 94 20.18 -20.85 0.86
CA ARG A 94 19.31 -21.73 0.08
C ARG A 94 20.09 -22.48 -1.01
N SER A 95 20.97 -21.78 -1.74
CA SER A 95 21.80 -22.40 -2.76
C SER A 95 22.82 -23.37 -2.15
N GLU A 96 23.47 -23.01 -1.05
CA GLU A 96 24.45 -23.85 -0.35
C GLU A 96 23.79 -25.14 0.19
N LEU A 97 22.64 -25.03 0.84
CA LEU A 97 21.86 -26.17 1.33
C LEU A 97 21.33 -27.04 0.20
N GLN A 98 20.88 -26.43 -0.90
CA GLN A 98 20.41 -27.18 -2.07
C GLN A 98 21.54 -27.98 -2.72
N SER A 99 22.75 -27.42 -2.79
CA SER A 99 23.94 -28.14 -3.26
C SER A 99 24.38 -29.26 -2.32
N ALA A 100 24.26 -29.07 -1.00
CA ALA A 100 24.66 -30.08 -0.01
C ALA A 100 23.66 -31.24 0.12
N THR A 101 22.35 -30.94 0.08
CA THR A 101 21.29 -31.94 0.31
C THR A 101 20.73 -32.56 -0.97
N GLY A 102 21.01 -31.97 -2.13
CA GLY A 102 20.47 -32.40 -3.42
C GLY A 102 18.96 -32.15 -3.60
N ARG A 103 18.30 -31.50 -2.63
CA ARG A 103 16.87 -31.17 -2.66
C ARG A 103 16.62 -29.71 -2.30
N LYS A 104 15.39 -29.23 -2.51
CA LYS A 104 14.99 -27.90 -2.03
C LYS A 104 14.95 -27.92 -0.49
N PRO A 105 15.60 -26.96 0.20
CA PRO A 105 15.59 -26.92 1.67
C PRO A 105 14.20 -26.52 2.19
N THR A 106 13.84 -27.02 3.36
CA THR A 106 12.59 -26.64 4.05
C THR A 106 12.74 -25.26 4.73
N ILE A 107 11.62 -24.67 5.13
CA ILE A 107 11.62 -23.36 5.83
C ILE A 107 12.36 -23.48 7.16
N ASP A 108 12.18 -24.58 7.89
CA ASP A 108 12.86 -24.83 9.16
C ASP A 108 14.37 -25.01 9.01
N GLU A 109 14.81 -25.67 7.93
CA GLU A 109 16.24 -25.80 7.61
C GLU A 109 16.87 -24.44 7.29
N LEU A 110 16.15 -23.59 6.55
CA LEU A 110 16.58 -22.23 6.27
C LEU A 110 16.61 -21.37 7.55
N ALA A 111 15.63 -21.51 8.43
CA ALA A 111 15.54 -20.83 9.72
C ALA A 111 16.72 -21.17 10.63
N CYS A 112 17.00 -22.46 10.75
CA CYS A 112 18.14 -22.97 11.52
C CYS A 112 19.47 -22.45 10.95
N ALA A 113 19.67 -22.50 9.63
CA ALA A 113 20.89 -22.02 9.00
C ALA A 113 21.06 -20.49 9.02
N MET A 114 19.97 -19.73 9.14
CA MET A 114 19.99 -18.28 9.24
C MET A 114 20.03 -17.75 10.67
N GLU A 115 19.83 -18.61 11.68
CA GLU A 115 19.65 -18.23 13.09
C GLU A 115 18.48 -17.25 13.30
N GLU A 116 17.39 -17.45 12.55
CA GLU A 116 16.23 -16.54 12.53
C GLU A 116 14.92 -17.33 12.67
N ASN A 117 13.85 -16.67 13.10
CA ASN A 117 12.54 -17.31 13.24
C ASN A 117 11.95 -17.75 11.88
N PRO A 118 11.28 -18.92 11.79
CA PRO A 118 10.68 -19.40 10.54
C PRO A 118 9.61 -18.44 9.99
N GLU A 119 8.81 -17.82 10.86
CA GLU A 119 7.83 -16.79 10.49
C GLU A 119 8.48 -15.57 9.83
N LYS A 120 9.66 -15.18 10.30
CA LYS A 120 10.43 -14.07 9.71
C LYS A 120 10.95 -14.44 8.33
N ILE A 121 11.30 -15.70 8.09
CA ILE A 121 11.68 -16.18 6.76
C ILE A 121 10.49 -16.17 5.81
N VAL A 122 9.33 -16.64 6.26
CA VAL A 122 8.09 -16.62 5.45
C VAL A 122 7.73 -15.20 5.04
N SER A 123 7.66 -14.28 6.00
CA SER A 123 7.35 -12.87 5.74
C SER A 123 8.37 -12.20 4.80
N VAL A 124 9.67 -12.50 4.93
CA VAL A 124 10.67 -12.02 3.98
C VAL A 124 10.46 -12.63 2.59
N MET A 125 10.13 -13.92 2.48
CA MET A 125 9.85 -14.54 1.18
C MET A 125 8.61 -13.93 0.51
N GLU A 126 7.55 -13.69 1.27
CA GLU A 126 6.31 -13.03 0.81
C GLU A 126 6.56 -11.59 0.37
N ALA A 127 7.28 -10.80 1.16
CA ALA A 127 7.62 -9.42 0.81
C ALA A 127 8.42 -9.31 -0.50
N PHE A 128 9.13 -10.37 -0.88
CA PHE A 128 9.95 -10.40 -2.10
C PHE A 128 9.22 -10.95 -3.34
N GLN A 129 7.95 -11.35 -3.23
CA GLN A 129 7.15 -11.80 -4.37
C GLN A 129 7.09 -10.72 -5.47
N PRO A 130 7.20 -11.12 -6.76
CA PRO A 130 7.05 -10.19 -7.87
C PRO A 130 5.60 -9.70 -7.97
N VAL A 131 5.41 -8.46 -8.41
CA VAL A 131 4.09 -7.93 -8.75
C VAL A 131 3.76 -8.37 -10.17
N ASP A 132 2.58 -8.95 -10.37
CA ASP A 132 2.06 -9.30 -11.69
C ASP A 132 1.42 -8.08 -12.38
N SER A 133 1.45 -8.06 -13.71
CA SER A 133 0.74 -7.03 -14.49
C SER A 133 -0.75 -7.33 -14.55
N LEU A 134 -1.58 -6.30 -14.37
CA LEU A 134 -3.04 -6.40 -14.52
C LEU A 134 -3.45 -6.66 -15.97
N ASP A 135 -2.63 -6.22 -16.93
CA ASP A 135 -2.86 -6.43 -18.37
C ASP A 135 -2.42 -7.83 -18.81
N ARG A 136 -1.98 -8.69 -17.88
CA ARG A 136 -1.59 -10.06 -18.19
C ARG A 136 -2.82 -10.81 -18.70
N GLU A 137 -2.75 -11.25 -19.95
CA GLU A 137 -3.77 -12.11 -20.56
C GLU A 137 -3.82 -13.47 -19.88
N LEU A 138 -5.03 -13.91 -19.55
CA LEU A 138 -5.35 -15.20 -18.98
C LEU A 138 -6.18 -15.99 -19.98
N PHE A 139 -5.81 -17.27 -20.14
CA PHE A 139 -6.63 -18.23 -20.86
C PHE A 139 -7.63 -18.81 -19.87
N VAL A 140 -8.92 -18.52 -20.09
CA VAL A 140 -10.01 -19.14 -19.34
C VAL A 140 -10.41 -20.40 -20.08
N ASP A 141 -10.31 -21.56 -19.43
CA ASP A 141 -10.68 -22.84 -20.02
C ASP A 141 -12.15 -22.79 -20.51
N GLY A 142 -12.33 -22.93 -21.83
CA GLY A 142 -13.64 -22.90 -22.49
C GLY A 142 -14.06 -21.53 -23.06
N ALA A 143 -13.26 -20.47 -22.93
CA ALA A 143 -13.52 -19.19 -23.58
C ALA A 143 -12.75 -19.06 -24.92
N GLU A 144 -13.42 -18.55 -25.96
CA GLU A 144 -12.78 -18.26 -27.26
C GLU A 144 -11.84 -17.03 -27.22
N SER A 145 -11.88 -16.26 -26.12
CA SER A 145 -11.13 -15.01 -25.96
C SER A 145 -10.29 -15.01 -24.69
N THR A 146 -9.15 -14.32 -24.77
CA THR A 146 -8.27 -14.02 -23.63
C THR A 146 -8.86 -12.85 -22.84
N CYS A 147 -8.93 -12.98 -21.51
CA CYS A 147 -9.32 -11.88 -20.62
C CYS A 147 -8.08 -11.34 -19.90
N ALA A 148 -8.07 -10.05 -19.57
CA ALA A 148 -7.01 -9.51 -18.74
C ALA A 148 -7.22 -9.92 -17.27
N LEU A 149 -6.13 -10.01 -16.50
CA LEU A 149 -6.20 -10.24 -15.05
C LEU A 149 -7.07 -9.17 -14.37
N SER A 150 -7.02 -7.91 -14.83
CA SER A 150 -7.88 -6.82 -14.33
C SER A 150 -9.36 -7.16 -14.34
N ASP A 151 -9.82 -7.85 -15.38
CA ASP A 151 -11.26 -8.10 -15.61
C ASP A 151 -11.79 -9.19 -14.67
N MET A 152 -10.89 -9.96 -14.06
CA MET A 152 -11.22 -11.02 -13.09
C MET A 152 -11.19 -10.54 -11.65
N ILE A 153 -10.68 -9.33 -11.38
CA ILE A 153 -10.58 -8.80 -10.02
C ILE A 153 -11.91 -8.11 -9.67
N ALA A 154 -12.64 -8.70 -8.73
CA ALA A 154 -13.86 -8.11 -8.21
C ALA A 154 -13.57 -6.86 -7.37
N ASP A 155 -14.41 -5.83 -7.52
CA ASP A 155 -14.39 -4.66 -6.65
C ASP A 155 -15.18 -4.94 -5.38
N ASN A 156 -14.47 -5.18 -4.27
CA ASN A 156 -15.08 -5.44 -2.97
C ASN A 156 -15.60 -4.16 -2.28
N GLN A 157 -15.37 -2.97 -2.83
CA GLN A 157 -15.88 -1.70 -2.30
C GLN A 157 -17.15 -1.24 -3.01
N ALA A 158 -17.46 -1.81 -4.17
CA ALA A 158 -18.70 -1.53 -4.88
C ALA A 158 -19.90 -1.94 -4.00
N ARG A 159 -20.83 -1.00 -3.77
CA ARG A 159 -22.09 -1.32 -3.11
C ARG A 159 -22.95 -2.13 -4.05
N GLU A 160 -23.49 -3.24 -3.55
CA GLU A 160 -24.41 -4.05 -4.32
C GLU A 160 -25.71 -3.25 -4.62
N PRO A 161 -26.30 -3.40 -5.82
CA PRO A 161 -27.51 -2.68 -6.18
C PRO A 161 -28.69 -3.02 -5.26
N GLU A 162 -28.74 -4.24 -4.71
CA GLU A 162 -29.73 -4.65 -3.71
C GLU A 162 -29.58 -3.82 -2.42
N ALA A 163 -28.36 -3.72 -1.89
CA ALA A 163 -28.07 -2.91 -0.70
C ALA A 163 -28.42 -1.42 -0.91
N LEU A 164 -28.18 -0.87 -2.11
CA LEU A 164 -28.57 0.50 -2.46
C LEU A 164 -30.10 0.68 -2.49
N ALA A 165 -30.82 -0.30 -3.04
CA ALA A 165 -32.28 -0.29 -3.08
C ALA A 165 -32.87 -0.39 -1.66
N GLU A 166 -32.32 -1.26 -0.81
CA GLU A 166 -32.71 -1.38 0.60
C GLU A 166 -32.49 -0.07 1.37
N GLU A 167 -31.34 0.59 1.17
CA GLU A 167 -31.06 1.89 1.78
C GLU A 167 -32.07 2.96 1.34
N GLY A 168 -32.41 3.00 0.05
CA GLY A 168 -33.44 3.90 -0.48
C GLY A 168 -34.83 3.65 0.11
N LEU A 169 -35.27 2.38 0.15
CA LEU A 169 -36.53 1.98 0.78
C LEU A 169 -36.57 2.34 2.27
N LEU A 170 -35.45 2.19 2.97
CA LEU A 170 -35.33 2.56 4.38
C LEU A 170 -35.45 4.07 4.57
N GLN A 171 -34.83 4.89 3.71
CA GLN A 171 -34.97 6.34 3.74
C GLN A 171 -36.42 6.79 3.50
N GLU A 172 -37.10 6.22 2.51
CA GLU A 172 -38.52 6.50 2.24
C GLU A 172 -39.41 6.11 3.42
N ARG A 173 -39.18 4.93 4.02
CA ARG A 173 -39.92 4.47 5.20
C ARG A 173 -39.69 5.40 6.40
N VAL A 174 -38.46 5.86 6.62
CA VAL A 174 -38.14 6.84 7.67
C VAL A 174 -38.86 8.16 7.40
N ALA A 175 -38.87 8.67 6.17
CA ALA A 175 -39.58 9.90 5.81
C ALA A 175 -41.09 9.79 6.09
N HIS A 176 -41.72 8.68 5.70
CA HIS A 176 -43.15 8.43 5.97
C HIS A 176 -43.46 8.34 7.48
N LEU A 177 -42.57 7.76 8.28
CA LEU A 177 -42.73 7.72 9.74
C LEU A 177 -42.61 9.11 10.36
N LEU A 178 -41.71 9.96 9.84
CA LEU A 178 -41.54 11.35 10.29
C LEU A 178 -42.74 12.23 9.94
N ASP A 179 -43.56 11.87 8.96
CA ASP A 179 -44.78 12.61 8.62
C ASP A 179 -45.82 12.61 9.74
N CYS A 180 -45.78 11.61 10.62
CA CYS A 180 -46.67 11.50 11.78
C CYS A 180 -46.32 12.44 12.93
N LEU A 181 -45.15 13.06 12.88
CA LEU A 181 -44.66 13.98 13.90
C LEU A 181 -45.08 15.41 13.59
N ASN A 182 -45.29 16.19 14.65
CA ASN A 182 -45.50 17.63 14.50
C ASN A 182 -44.18 18.29 14.05
N GLU A 183 -44.26 19.43 13.36
CA GLU A 183 -43.08 20.15 12.83
C GLU A 183 -41.93 20.31 13.85
N ARG A 184 -42.28 20.66 15.10
CA ARG A 184 -41.31 20.79 16.20
C ARG A 184 -40.65 19.45 16.59
N GLU A 185 -41.42 18.38 16.62
CA GLU A 185 -40.93 17.03 16.96
C GLU A 185 -40.05 16.48 15.83
N ARG A 186 -40.48 16.66 14.57
CA ARG A 186 -39.73 16.28 13.38
C ARG A 186 -38.38 16.98 13.34
N ARG A 187 -38.34 18.29 13.51
CA ARG A 187 -37.09 19.07 13.49
C ARG A 187 -36.10 18.63 14.58
N VAL A 188 -36.58 18.33 15.80
CA VAL A 188 -35.73 17.82 16.88
C VAL A 188 -35.15 16.44 16.55
N VAL A 189 -35.93 15.55 15.92
CA VAL A 189 -35.47 14.21 15.52
C VAL A 189 -34.51 14.27 14.32
N SER A 190 -34.82 15.07 13.29
CA SER A 190 -33.96 15.27 12.11
C SER A 190 -32.57 15.77 12.52
N LEU A 191 -32.50 16.80 13.36
CA LEU A 191 -31.23 17.37 13.83
C LEU A 191 -30.47 16.43 14.77
N ARG A 192 -31.16 15.69 15.63
CA ARG A 192 -30.52 14.79 16.60
C ARG A 192 -29.89 13.58 15.92
N PHE A 193 -30.57 13.01 14.92
CA PHE A 193 -30.10 11.80 14.22
C PHE A 193 -29.45 12.07 12.87
N GLY A 194 -29.36 13.34 12.45
CA GLY A 194 -28.72 13.71 11.19
C GLY A 194 -29.44 13.17 9.95
N ILE A 195 -30.77 13.12 9.97
CA ILE A 195 -31.56 12.49 8.90
C ILE A 195 -31.48 13.29 7.59
N GLU A 196 -31.36 14.63 7.67
CA GLU A 196 -31.26 15.52 6.52
C GLU A 196 -29.81 15.81 6.13
N ASP A 197 -28.97 16.17 7.13
CA ASP A 197 -27.62 16.69 6.89
C ASP A 197 -26.50 15.68 7.18
N GLY A 198 -26.83 14.46 7.63
CA GLY A 198 -25.85 13.43 8.04
C GLY A 198 -25.11 13.71 9.35
N VAL A 199 -25.31 14.89 9.96
CA VAL A 199 -24.65 15.29 11.21
C VAL A 199 -25.55 15.04 12.41
N THR A 200 -25.07 14.25 13.35
CA THR A 200 -25.78 14.01 14.62
C THR A 200 -25.48 15.11 15.62
N CYS A 201 -26.51 15.80 16.10
CA CYS A 201 -26.37 16.87 17.08
C CYS A 201 -26.75 16.40 18.49
N SER A 202 -26.01 16.86 19.50
CA SER A 202 -26.33 16.68 20.91
C SER A 202 -27.57 17.48 21.32
N LEU A 203 -28.21 17.12 22.43
CA LEU A 203 -29.39 17.85 22.94
C LEU A 203 -29.11 19.33 23.21
N ASN A 204 -27.87 19.69 23.55
CA ASN A 204 -27.45 21.08 23.80
C ASN A 204 -27.30 21.88 22.50
N GLU A 205 -26.79 21.24 21.44
CA GLU A 205 -26.67 21.87 20.12
C GLU A 205 -28.06 22.05 19.50
N VAL A 206 -28.93 21.03 19.61
CA VAL A 206 -30.32 21.13 19.17
C VAL A 206 -31.09 22.19 19.96
N SER A 207 -30.86 22.32 21.28
CA SER A 207 -31.49 23.37 22.10
C SER A 207 -31.07 24.77 21.67
N SER A 208 -29.79 24.92 21.32
CA SER A 208 -29.24 26.19 20.83
C SER A 208 -29.78 26.54 19.44
N ALA A 209 -29.88 25.56 18.54
CA ALA A 209 -30.43 25.74 17.20
C ALA A 209 -31.93 26.05 17.19
N MET A 210 -32.70 25.49 18.13
CA MET A 210 -34.16 25.66 18.22
C MET A 210 -34.60 26.81 19.15
N GLY A 211 -33.66 27.41 19.90
CA GLY A 211 -33.98 28.44 20.90
C GLY A 211 -34.85 27.93 22.07
N LEU A 212 -34.76 26.64 22.39
CA LEU A 212 -35.56 25.97 23.42
C LEU A 212 -34.71 25.55 24.61
N SER A 213 -35.33 25.28 25.76
CA SER A 213 -34.61 24.67 26.89
C SER A 213 -34.24 23.21 26.58
N ARG A 214 -33.08 22.75 27.07
CA ARG A 214 -32.63 21.36 26.96
C ARG A 214 -33.69 20.35 27.41
N ASP A 215 -34.41 20.65 28.49
CA ASP A 215 -35.49 19.79 29.01
C ASP A 215 -36.69 19.72 28.05
N GLN A 216 -37.01 20.82 27.37
CA GLN A 216 -38.08 20.86 26.37
C GLN A 216 -37.73 20.05 25.12
N VAL A 217 -36.49 20.16 24.63
CA VAL A 217 -35.98 19.34 23.52
C VAL A 217 -35.97 17.85 23.91
N GLY A 218 -35.56 17.53 25.14
CA GLY A 218 -35.61 16.18 25.69
C GLY A 218 -37.04 15.61 25.70
N LYS A 219 -38.00 16.36 26.24
CA LYS A 219 -39.42 15.98 26.25
C LYS A 219 -39.99 15.77 24.84
N ALA A 220 -39.71 16.69 23.92
CA ALA A 220 -40.14 16.58 22.53
C ALA A 220 -39.55 15.35 21.83
N SER A 221 -38.26 15.05 22.06
CA SER A 221 -37.62 13.86 21.50
C SER A 221 -38.19 12.56 22.08
N CYS A 222 -38.45 12.49 23.39
CA CYS A 222 -39.10 11.34 24.01
C CYS A 222 -40.52 11.12 23.47
N GLN A 223 -41.28 12.20 23.29
CA GLN A 223 -42.63 12.14 22.76
C GLN A 223 -42.64 11.70 21.29
N ALA A 224 -41.72 12.21 20.48
CA ALA A 224 -41.52 11.79 19.09
C ALA A 224 -41.18 10.30 18.99
N MET A 225 -40.19 9.82 19.76
CA MET A 225 -39.80 8.40 19.79
C MET A 225 -40.95 7.50 20.24
N ARG A 226 -41.78 7.95 21.18
CA ARG A 226 -42.96 7.19 21.62
C ARG A 226 -44.01 7.08 20.51
N LYS A 227 -44.27 8.15 19.76
CA LYS A 227 -45.18 8.14 18.61
C LYS A 227 -44.67 7.24 17.48
N LEU A 228 -43.38 7.36 17.13
CA LEU A 228 -42.72 6.53 16.12
C LEU A 228 -42.83 5.04 16.49
N ARG A 229 -42.50 4.68 17.74
CA ARG A 229 -42.55 3.28 18.22
C ARG A 229 -43.94 2.64 18.15
N VAL A 230 -45.01 3.43 18.34
CA VAL A 230 -46.39 2.94 18.20
C VAL A 230 -46.76 2.72 16.73
N ARG A 231 -46.24 3.58 15.83
CA ARG A 231 -46.47 3.49 14.38
C ARG A 231 -45.74 2.31 13.76
N THR A 232 -44.46 2.11 14.07
CA THR A 232 -43.66 0.98 13.56
C THR A 232 -44.30 -0.37 13.92
N ARG A 233 -44.76 -0.52 15.17
CA ARG A 233 -45.49 -1.72 15.62
C ARG A 233 -46.83 -1.96 14.91
N LYS A 234 -47.41 -0.96 14.26
CA LYS A 234 -48.65 -1.10 13.49
C LYS A 234 -48.38 -1.47 12.03
N GLU A 235 -47.27 -1.00 11.48
CA GLU A 235 -46.85 -1.29 10.10
C GLU A 235 -46.20 -2.67 9.96
N ASP A 236 -45.53 -3.19 11.00
CA ASP A 236 -44.94 -4.55 10.97
C ASP A 236 -45.99 -5.69 11.06
N PHE A 237 -47.29 -5.37 11.15
CA PHE A 237 -48.41 -6.32 11.26
C PHE A 237 -49.37 -6.29 10.04
N VAL A 238 -48.93 -5.69 8.93
CA VAL A 238 -49.60 -5.73 7.60
C VAL A 238 -48.59 -6.21 6.58
#